data_AF-A0A5S9MHY3-F1
#
_entry.id   AF-A0A5S9MHY3-F1
#
_cell.length_a   1.000
_cell.length_b   1.000
_cell.length_c   1.000
_cell.angle_alpha   90.00
_cell.angle_beta   90.00
_cell.angle_gamma   90.00
#
_symmetry.space_group_name_H-M   'P 1'
#
loop_
_entity.id
_entity.type
_entity.pdbx_description
1 polymer ?
#
loop_
_entity_poly.entity_id
_entity_poly.type
_entity_poly.pdbx_seq_one_letter_code
_entity_poly.pdbx_strand_id
1 'polypeptide(L)' 'MTANLILTAILISNTIFYGFYIDFITIPVLFQAKNMGDMGSSMTELFHPLFLLMLIDFVVLAWLLKSANL' A
#
# COMPACT_ATOMS: atom_id res chain seq x y z
N MET A 1 4.32 -14.43 5.98
CA MET A 1 4.67 -13.73 4.73
C MET A 1 3.45 -13.26 3.94
N THR A 2 2.50 -14.15 3.59
CA THR A 2 1.35 -13.81 2.74
C THR A 2 0.43 -12.72 3.31
N ALA A 3 0.04 -12.82 4.59
CA ALA A 3 -0.82 -11.81 5.22
C ALA A 3 -0.15 -10.43 5.26
N ASN A 4 1.17 -10.40 5.51
CA ASN A 4 1.92 -9.15 5.48
C ASN A 4 1.87 -8.52 4.08
N LEU A 5 1.96 -9.32 3.01
CA LEU A 5 1.98 -8.81 1.64
C LEU A 5 0.67 -8.11 1.29
N ILE A 6 -0.44 -8.68 1.75
CA ILE A 6 -1.76 -8.08 1.62
C ILE A 6 -1.84 -6.76 2.41
N LEU A 7 -1.37 -6.76 3.66
CA LEU A 7 -1.36 -5.57 4.52
C LEU A 7 -0.50 -4.43 3.94
N THR A 8 0.70 -4.72 3.44
CA THR A 8 1.56 -3.72 2.81
C THR A 8 0.95 -3.18 1.52
N ALA A 9 0.29 -4.01 0.71
CA ALA A 9 -0.43 -3.54 -0.49
C ALA A 9 -1.58 -2.60 -0.13
N ILE A 10 -2.34 -2.91 0.93
CA ILE A 10 -3.39 -2.03 1.46
C ILE A 10 -2.80 -0.71 1.96
N LEU A 11 -1.68 -0.76 2.70
CA LEU A 11 -0.99 0.42 3.23
C LEU A 11 -0.50 1.35 2.11
N ILE A 12 0.14 0.80 1.07
CA ILE A 12 0.57 1.54 -0.12
C ILE A 12 -0.62 2.20 -0.81
N SER A 13 -1.69 1.43 -1.04
CA SER A 13 -2.91 1.94 -1.68
C SER A 13 -3.51 3.11 -0.90
N ASN A 14 -3.59 2.98 0.43
CA ASN A 14 -4.11 4.02 1.32
C ASN A 14 -3.21 5.28 1.33
N THR A 15 -1.90 5.11 1.25
CA THR A 15 -0.94 6.22 1.21
C THR A 15 -1.06 7.04 -0.08
N ILE A 16 -1.15 6.35 -1.24
CA ILE A 16 -1.37 7.00 -2.54
C ILE A 16 -2.72 7.73 -2.54
N PHE A 17 -3.75 7.05 -2.03
CA PHE A 17 -5.09 7.61 -1.95
C PHE A 17 -5.13 8.88 -1.10
N TYR A 18 -4.49 8.86 0.07
CA TYR A 18 -4.39 10.03 0.94
C TYR A 18 -3.63 11.18 0.28
N GLY A 19 -2.58 10.91 -0.48
CA GLY A 19 -1.81 11.94 -1.16
C GLY A 19 -2.61 12.76 -2.19
N PHE A 20 -3.67 12.18 -2.76
CA PHE A 20 -4.52 12.87 -3.74
C PHE A 20 -5.83 13.41 -3.13
N TYR A 21 -6.52 12.58 -2.34
CA TYR A 21 -7.85 12.90 -1.81
C TYR A 21 -7.81 13.53 -0.42
N ILE A 22 -6.66 13.47 0.27
CA ILE A 22 -6.51 13.89 1.67
C ILE A 22 -7.54 13.18 2.58
N ASP A 23 -7.83 11.92 2.26
CA ASP A 23 -8.78 11.06 2.96
C ASP A 23 -8.27 9.62 2.98
N PHE A 24 -8.88 8.73 3.76
CA PHE A 24 -8.50 7.32 3.86
C PHE A 24 -9.45 6.40 3.10
N ILE A 25 -8.91 5.29 2.62
CA ILE A 25 -9.71 4.21 2.03
C ILE A 25 -10.50 3.54 3.16
N THR A 26 -11.82 3.73 3.13
CA THR A 26 -12.77 3.07 4.02
C THR A 26 -13.65 2.10 3.24
N ILE A 27 -14.36 1.21 3.95
CA ILE A 27 -15.29 0.24 3.32
C ILE A 27 -16.28 0.94 2.35
N PRO A 28 -16.97 2.04 2.72
CA PRO A 28 -17.88 2.72 1.80
C PRO A 28 -17.20 3.32 0.57
N VAL A 29 -15.97 3.81 0.69
CA VAL A 29 -15.22 4.43 -0.41
C VAL A 29 -14.84 3.38 -1.47
N LEU A 30 -14.54 2.15 -1.07
CA LEU A 30 -14.27 1.05 -2.00
C LEU A 30 -15.45 0.76 -2.94
N PHE A 31 -16.69 0.94 -2.45
CA PHE A 31 -17.89 0.79 -3.26
C PHE A 31 -18.23 2.03 -4.11
N GLN A 32 -17.52 3.14 -3.89
CA GLN A 32 -17.69 4.40 -4.62
C GLN A 32 -16.62 4.61 -5.71
N ALA A 33 -15.70 3.65 -5.91
CA ALA A 33 -14.62 3.73 -6.90
C ALA A 33 -15.07 4.07 -8.32
N LYS A 34 -16.31 3.71 -8.70
CA LYS A 34 -16.96 4.11 -9.97
C LYS A 34 -16.92 5.61 -10.22
N ASN A 35 -17.06 6.43 -9.17
CA ASN A 35 -17.11 7.88 -9.30
C ASN A 35 -15.69 8.50 -9.34
N MET A 36 -14.64 7.68 -9.22
CA MET A 36 -13.23 8.09 -9.15
C MET A 36 -12.45 7.76 -10.44
N GLY A 37 -13.11 7.14 -11.42
CA GLY A 37 -12.48 6.57 -12.62
C GLY A 37 -11.76 7.58 -13.52
N ASP A 38 -12.24 8.83 -13.58
CA ASP A 38 -11.65 9.88 -14.43
C ASP A 38 -10.42 10.55 -13.79
N MET A 39 -10.08 10.23 -12.54
CA MET A 39 -9.00 10.87 -11.78
C MET A 39 -7.72 10.01 -11.68
N GLY A 40 -7.72 8.82 -12.29
CA GLY A 40 -6.65 7.83 -12.15
C GLY A 40 -5.29 8.23 -12.73
N SER A 41 -5.26 9.07 -13.78
CA SER A 41 -4.00 9.52 -14.40
C SER A 41 -3.14 10.32 -13.43
N SER A 42 -3.73 11.26 -12.68
CA SER A 42 -3.02 12.09 -11.69
C SER A 42 -2.58 11.33 -10.44
N MET A 43 -3.22 10.20 -10.11
CA MET A 43 -2.80 9.37 -8.97
C MET A 43 -1.44 8.72 -9.18
N THR A 44 -1.09 8.42 -10.43
CA THR A 44 0.20 7.79 -10.75
C THR A 44 1.39 8.74 -10.54
N GLU A 45 1.17 10.06 -10.61
CA GLU A 45 2.20 11.07 -10.36
C GLU A 45 2.60 11.15 -8.88
N LEU A 46 1.74 10.67 -7.98
CA LEU A 46 2.00 10.59 -6.54
C LEU A 46 2.84 9.38 -6.12
N PHE A 47 3.26 8.53 -7.07
CA PHE A 47 4.17 7.44 -6.77
C PHE A 47 5.52 7.98 -6.30
N HIS A 48 5.84 7.74 -5.04
CA HIS A 48 7.10 8.14 -4.45
C HIS A 48 8.03 6.93 -4.27
N PRO A 49 9.33 7.03 -4.61
CA PRO A 49 10.29 5.93 -4.44
C PRO A 49 10.37 5.39 -3.00
N LEU A 50 10.04 6.21 -2.00
CA LEU A 50 9.98 5.79 -0.60
C LEU A 50 8.95 4.67 -0.34
N PHE A 51 8.01 4.44 -1.25
CA PHE A 51 7.08 3.32 -1.11
C PHE A 51 7.80 1.96 -1.13
N LEU A 52 8.98 1.88 -1.73
CA LEU A 52 9.83 0.69 -1.65
C LEU A 52 10.34 0.41 -0.23
N LEU A 53 10.53 1.45 0.59
CA LEU A 53 10.93 1.27 2.00
C LEU A 53 9.82 0.65 2.83
N MET A 54 8.54 0.74 2.42
CA MET A 54 7.45 0.05 3.10
C MET A 54 7.52 -1.48 2.98
N LEU A 55 8.43 -2.02 2.15
CA LEU A 55 8.70 -3.46 2.03
C LEU A 55 9.92 -3.91 2.86
N ILE A 56 10.57 -3.02 3.62
CA ILE A 56 11.79 -3.35 4.36
C ILE A 56 11.55 -4.43 5.42
N ASP A 57 10.36 -4.47 5.99
CA ASP A 57 9.91 -5.45 6.97
C ASP A 57 9.90 -6.87 6.38
N PHE A 58 9.72 -7.05 5.08
CA PHE A 58 9.88 -8.36 4.42
C PHE A 58 11.31 -8.86 4.49
N VAL A 59 12.28 -7.98 4.29
CA VAL A 59 13.71 -8.32 4.38
C VAL A 59 14.04 -8.70 5.81
N VAL A 60 13.56 -7.92 6.78
CA VAL A 60 13.75 -8.19 8.22
C VAL A 60 13.10 -9.52 8.62
N LEU A 61 11.87 -9.78 8.20
CA LEU A 61 11.16 -11.03 8.49
C LEU A 61 11.81 -12.24 7.82
N ALA A 62 12.25 -12.11 6.57
CA ALA A 62 12.98 -13.18 5.87
C ALA A 62 14.31 -13.50 6.57
N TRP A 63 15.03 -12.47 7.00
CA TRP A 63 16.27 -12.63 7.77
C TRP A 63 16.02 -13.28 9.13
N LEU A 64 14.98 -12.87 9.85
CA LEU A 64 14.59 -13.45 11.13
C LEU A 64 14.18 -14.94 11.00
N LEU A 65 13.39 -15.29 9.98
CA LEU A 65 13.02 -16.69 9.73
C LEU A 65 14.26 -17.56 9.50
N LYS A 66 15.19 -17.08 8.66
CA LYS A 66 16.47 -17.75 8.42
C LYS A 66 17.31 -17.85 9.71
N SER A 67 17.39 -16.78 10.50
CA SER A 67 18.16 -16.76 11.74
C SER A 67 17.55 -17.64 12.84
N ALA A 68 16.24 -17.84 12.82
CA ALA A 68 15.51 -18.65 13.78
C ALA A 68 15.53 -20.16 13.46
N ASN A 69 16.17 -20.60 12.36
CA ASN A 69 16.16 -21.99 11.89
C ASN A 69 14.73 -22.57 11.72
N LEU A 70 13.76 -21.73 11.34
CA LEU A 70 12.43 -22.15 10.89
C LEU A 70 12.41 -22.45 9.39
#